data_AF-A0A9P1R3L6-F1
#
_entry.id   AF-A0A9P1R3L6-F1
#
_cell.length_a   1.000
_cell.length_b   1.000
_cell.length_c   1.000
_cell.angle_alpha   90.00
_cell.angle_beta   90.00
_cell.angle_gamma   90.00
#
_symmetry.space_group_name_H-M   'P 1'
#
loop_
_entity.id
_entity.type
_entity.pdbx_description
1 polymer ?
#
loop_
_entity_poly.entity_id
_entity_poly.type
_entity_poly.pdbx_seq_one_letter_code
_entity_poly.pdbx_strand_id
1 'polypeptide(L)'
;MALGSVSVNNLNLGQGPVTAIERYFLFIGPASKNVGKFLALNTQSDLDVQLGIPDADLKRQIAAARANGGPRWACMAAPIGADGRWQDALAAAQQQGVSVEAVVITRPVATAAELQEMHAAAVELSNRYGRRVFVMAAVAGLVEGQDWATYLSQARALVADLAAPRVLCVPQLHGNNLGVLAGRLATDEASIADSPMRVPTGAVLALGETPKDKDGVPLDMATLAELDKARYSVPQTYPDYPGVFWGDGNMLDAPGSDFNVVENLRVADKAARRVRILLIQRVADRRVNNTPASMAATASALMRPLREMSRSTTFAGLVFPGEIQPPLDGDVVLTWKSRTEIEAFIRVRPYNCPKTLTANIALDLSGGDEE
;
A
#
# COMPACT_ATOMS: atom_id res chain seq x y z
N MET A 1 -47.63 -35.53 28.97
CA MET A 1 -46.15 -35.45 28.93
C MET A 1 -45.74 -35.63 27.49
N ALA A 2 -45.30 -34.56 26.83
CA ALA A 2 -44.78 -34.65 25.47
C ALA A 2 -43.35 -35.21 25.56
N LEU A 3 -43.09 -36.33 24.87
CA LEU A 3 -41.78 -36.95 24.78
C LEU A 3 -40.77 -35.95 24.20
N GLY A 4 -39.59 -35.83 24.82
CA GLY A 4 -38.52 -34.98 24.30
C GLY A 4 -37.95 -35.54 23.00
N SER A 5 -37.79 -34.68 21.99
CA SER A 5 -37.09 -34.98 20.73
C SER A 5 -35.82 -34.14 20.62
N VAL A 6 -34.70 -34.74 20.20
CA VAL A 6 -33.41 -34.05 20.03
C VAL A 6 -33.02 -34.05 18.55
N SER A 7 -32.59 -32.89 18.03
CA SER A 7 -32.02 -32.74 16.70
C SER A 7 -30.81 -31.81 16.75
N VAL A 8 -29.74 -32.13 16.00
CA VAL A 8 -28.53 -31.31 15.90
C VAL A 8 -28.40 -30.82 14.46
N ASN A 9 -28.24 -29.51 14.28
CA ASN A 9 -28.05 -28.87 12.96
C ASN A 9 -26.75 -28.05 12.95
N ASN A 10 -26.06 -28.05 11.81
CA ASN A 10 -24.88 -27.22 11.61
C ASN A 10 -25.28 -25.82 11.12
N LEU A 11 -24.90 -24.79 11.86
CA LEU A 11 -25.14 -23.39 11.49
C LEU A 11 -23.84 -22.74 11.01
N ASN A 12 -23.86 -22.14 9.82
CA ASN A 12 -22.74 -21.35 9.33
C ASN A 12 -22.75 -19.97 10.00
N LEU A 13 -21.75 -19.70 10.83
CA LEU A 13 -21.61 -18.43 11.56
C LEU A 13 -20.67 -17.44 10.86
N GLY A 14 -20.12 -17.78 9.69
CA GLY A 14 -19.23 -16.89 8.95
C GLY A 14 -17.95 -16.55 9.73
N GLN A 15 -17.45 -17.50 10.53
CA GLN A 15 -16.30 -17.33 11.43
C GLN A 15 -14.97 -17.75 10.80
N GLY A 16 -14.98 -18.25 9.55
CA GLY A 16 -13.77 -18.63 8.83
C GLY A 16 -12.86 -17.43 8.50
N PRO A 17 -11.56 -17.67 8.29
CA PRO A 17 -10.62 -16.63 7.92
C PRO A 17 -10.96 -16.06 6.53
N VAL A 18 -10.74 -14.76 6.37
CA VAL A 18 -10.80 -14.08 5.06
C VAL A 18 -9.45 -14.23 4.38
N THR A 19 -9.43 -14.59 3.10
CA THR A 19 -8.21 -14.60 2.29
C THR A 19 -7.56 -13.22 2.32
N ALA A 20 -6.38 -13.14 2.91
CA ALA A 20 -5.57 -11.93 2.94
C ALA A 20 -5.01 -11.65 1.53
N ILE A 21 -5.15 -10.42 1.08
CA ILE A 21 -4.55 -9.95 -0.19
C ILE A 21 -3.47 -8.90 0.06
N GLU A 22 -3.30 -8.50 1.32
CA GLU A 22 -2.24 -7.60 1.76
C GLU A 22 -0.89 -8.15 1.29
N ARG A 23 -0.06 -7.26 0.75
CA ARG A 23 1.27 -7.52 0.22
C ARG A 23 1.30 -8.35 -1.07
N TYR A 24 0.16 -8.62 -1.69
CA TYR A 24 0.09 -9.28 -3.00
C TYR A 24 -0.30 -8.27 -4.08
N PHE A 25 0.64 -7.96 -4.97
CA PHE A 25 0.50 -6.89 -5.98
C PHE A 25 0.37 -7.44 -7.40
N LEU A 26 -0.34 -6.70 -8.26
CA LEU A 26 -0.42 -6.94 -9.71
C LEU A 26 0.55 -6.01 -10.43
N PHE A 27 1.61 -6.55 -11.04
CA PHE A 27 2.52 -5.79 -11.90
C PHE A 27 2.05 -5.85 -13.36
N ILE A 28 1.89 -4.70 -13.99
CA ILE A 28 1.46 -4.56 -15.39
C ILE A 28 2.49 -3.73 -16.14
N GLY A 29 2.99 -4.26 -17.25
CA GLY A 29 3.86 -3.49 -18.13
C GLY A 29 4.54 -4.28 -19.23
N PRO A 30 5.38 -3.61 -20.04
CA PRO A 30 6.04 -4.20 -21.20
C PRO A 30 6.95 -5.37 -20.82
N ALA A 31 6.82 -6.47 -21.55
CA ALA A 31 7.76 -7.60 -21.54
C ALA A 31 7.70 -8.35 -22.88
N SER A 32 8.73 -9.17 -23.16
CA SER A 32 8.89 -9.82 -24.48
C SER A 32 8.26 -11.20 -24.57
N LYS A 33 7.87 -11.81 -23.43
CA LYS A 33 7.29 -13.15 -23.38
C LYS A 33 6.00 -13.18 -22.56
N ASN A 34 5.14 -14.16 -22.86
CA ASN A 34 3.86 -14.39 -22.17
C ASN A 34 2.92 -13.17 -22.16
N VAL A 35 3.02 -12.30 -23.18
CA VAL A 35 2.12 -11.16 -23.39
C VAL A 35 0.67 -11.62 -23.37
N GLY A 36 -0.17 -10.91 -22.60
CA GLY A 36 -1.59 -11.19 -22.45
C GLY A 36 -1.93 -12.30 -21.46
N LYS A 37 -0.93 -12.91 -20.79
CA LYS A 37 -1.15 -13.91 -19.74
C LYS A 37 -1.03 -13.30 -18.34
N PHE A 38 -1.59 -13.99 -17.35
CA PHE A 38 -1.37 -13.72 -15.93
C PHE A 38 -0.44 -14.77 -15.34
N LEU A 39 0.66 -14.33 -14.75
CA LEU A 39 1.71 -15.19 -14.21
C LEU A 39 1.81 -14.98 -12.70
N ALA A 40 1.54 -16.03 -11.93
CA ALA A 40 1.87 -16.03 -10.51
C ALA A 40 3.39 -16.22 -10.37
N LEU A 41 4.08 -15.20 -9.87
CA LEU A 41 5.53 -15.22 -9.69
C LEU A 41 5.87 -15.15 -8.20
N ASN A 42 6.97 -15.80 -7.82
CA ASN A 42 7.48 -15.84 -6.46
C ASN A 42 9.02 -15.80 -6.45
N THR A 43 9.60 -16.00 -5.27
CA THR A 43 11.06 -16.02 -5.07
C THR A 43 11.81 -17.05 -5.93
N GLN A 44 11.14 -18.12 -6.36
CA GLN A 44 11.72 -19.22 -7.14
C GLN A 44 11.50 -19.10 -8.66
N SER A 45 10.75 -18.10 -9.11
CA SER A 45 10.39 -17.97 -10.52
C SER A 45 11.57 -17.49 -11.37
N ASP A 46 11.83 -18.16 -12.49
CA ASP A 46 12.82 -17.72 -13.48
C ASP A 46 12.23 -16.60 -14.36
N LEU A 47 12.71 -15.37 -14.17
CA LEU A 47 12.17 -14.20 -14.87
C LEU A 47 12.54 -14.18 -16.36
N ASP A 48 13.65 -14.79 -16.76
CA ASP A 48 14.04 -14.88 -18.18
C ASP A 48 13.12 -15.85 -18.91
N VAL A 49 12.77 -16.95 -18.26
CA VAL A 49 11.81 -17.92 -18.80
C VAL A 49 10.40 -17.34 -18.83
N GLN A 50 9.99 -16.56 -17.82
CA GLN A 50 8.62 -16.08 -17.68
C GLN A 50 8.34 -14.77 -18.45
N LEU A 51 9.28 -13.83 -18.46
CA LEU A 51 9.11 -12.47 -19.02
C LEU A 51 10.02 -12.22 -20.23
N GLY A 52 10.97 -13.11 -20.49
CA GLY A 52 11.91 -13.06 -21.61
C GLY A 52 13.32 -12.66 -21.19
N ILE A 53 14.31 -13.05 -22.01
CA ILE A 53 15.73 -12.74 -21.81
C ILE A 53 16.01 -11.23 -21.93
N PRO A 54 15.49 -10.51 -22.95
CA PRO A 54 15.69 -9.06 -23.05
C PRO A 54 15.22 -8.33 -21.79
N ASP A 55 15.92 -7.25 -21.44
CA ASP A 55 15.46 -6.38 -20.36
C ASP A 55 14.16 -5.68 -20.77
N ALA A 56 13.29 -5.45 -19.79
CA ALA A 56 12.02 -4.79 -19.97
C ALA A 56 11.56 -4.19 -18.65
N ASP A 57 10.81 -3.10 -18.69
CA ASP A 57 10.36 -2.39 -17.49
C ASP A 57 9.69 -3.35 -16.50
N LEU A 58 8.78 -4.22 -16.95
CA LEU A 58 8.09 -5.16 -16.08
C LEU A 58 9.07 -6.10 -15.37
N LYS A 59 10.01 -6.68 -16.11
CA LYS A 59 11.01 -7.61 -15.59
C LYS A 59 11.93 -6.94 -14.57
N ARG A 60 12.39 -5.73 -14.87
CA ARG A 60 13.28 -4.95 -14.00
C ARG A 60 12.62 -4.59 -12.68
N GLN A 61 11.37 -4.11 -12.71
CA GLN A 61 10.63 -3.78 -11.48
C GLN A 61 10.30 -5.03 -10.65
N ILE A 62 9.91 -6.14 -11.29
CA ILE A 62 9.64 -7.41 -10.60
C ILE A 62 10.90 -7.96 -9.94
N ALA A 63 12.06 -7.90 -10.61
CA ALA A 63 13.33 -8.34 -10.04
C ALA A 63 13.70 -7.52 -8.78
N ALA A 64 13.56 -6.19 -8.84
CA ALA A 64 13.81 -5.31 -7.69
C ALA A 64 12.80 -5.52 -6.56
N ALA A 65 11.52 -5.74 -6.87
CA ALA A 65 10.49 -6.04 -5.88
C ALA A 65 10.76 -7.37 -5.17
N ARG A 66 11.15 -8.41 -5.92
CA ARG A 66 11.54 -9.69 -5.36
C ARG A 66 12.73 -9.58 -4.40
N ALA A 67 13.71 -8.73 -4.73
CA ALA A 67 14.88 -8.53 -3.87
C ALA A 67 14.51 -7.86 -2.54
N ASN A 68 13.50 -6.99 -2.52
CA ASN A 68 13.09 -6.22 -1.33
C ASN A 68 11.88 -6.80 -0.59
N GLY A 69 11.26 -7.87 -1.11
CA GLY A 69 10.01 -8.42 -0.61
C GLY A 69 10.12 -9.56 0.40
N GLY A 70 11.34 -10.01 0.70
CA GLY A 70 11.58 -11.11 1.64
C GLY A 70 11.29 -12.51 1.08
N PRO A 71 11.48 -13.56 1.90
CA PRO A 71 11.43 -14.96 1.45
C PRO A 71 10.03 -15.43 1.04
N ARG A 72 8.98 -14.77 1.53
CA ARG A 72 7.58 -15.07 1.19
C ARG A 72 7.01 -14.20 0.08
N TRP A 73 7.85 -13.41 -0.59
CA TRP A 73 7.40 -12.52 -1.66
C TRP A 73 6.76 -13.29 -2.82
N ALA A 74 5.62 -12.78 -3.27
CA ALA A 74 4.93 -13.23 -4.47
C ALA A 74 4.14 -12.07 -5.10
N CYS A 75 3.90 -12.17 -6.41
CA CYS A 75 3.07 -11.21 -7.13
C CYS A 75 2.27 -11.90 -8.24
N MET A 76 1.33 -11.15 -8.81
CA MET A 76 0.76 -11.44 -10.12
C MET A 76 1.45 -10.54 -11.14
N ALA A 77 1.91 -11.09 -12.26
CA ALA A 77 2.43 -10.31 -13.38
C ALA A 77 1.51 -10.41 -14.59
N ALA A 78 1.28 -9.29 -15.26
CA ALA A 78 0.55 -9.18 -16.51
C ALA A 78 1.44 -8.52 -17.58
N PRO A 79 2.23 -9.32 -18.31
CA PRO A 79 3.01 -8.87 -19.45
C PRO A 79 2.09 -8.27 -20.53
N ILE A 80 2.37 -7.04 -20.94
CA ILE A 80 1.73 -6.39 -22.09
C ILE A 80 2.76 -6.13 -23.18
N GLY A 81 2.30 -5.97 -24.43
CA GLY A 81 3.18 -5.57 -25.54
C GLY A 81 3.71 -4.15 -25.37
N ALA A 82 4.69 -3.75 -26.19
CA ALA A 82 5.28 -2.42 -26.18
C ALA A 82 4.24 -1.29 -26.29
N ASP A 83 3.20 -1.49 -27.11
CA ASP A 83 2.06 -0.56 -27.28
C ASP A 83 0.80 -0.99 -26.51
N GLY A 84 0.90 -2.05 -25.71
CA GLY A 84 -0.24 -2.58 -24.95
C GLY A 84 -0.72 -1.59 -23.89
N ARG A 85 -2.02 -1.53 -23.65
CA ARG A 85 -2.64 -0.67 -22.64
C ARG A 85 -2.74 -1.39 -21.30
N TRP A 86 -2.36 -0.74 -20.22
CA TRP A 86 -2.46 -1.32 -18.88
C TRP A 86 -3.92 -1.50 -18.45
N GLN A 87 -4.83 -0.66 -18.95
CA GLN A 87 -6.27 -0.72 -18.67
C GLN A 87 -6.86 -2.06 -19.10
N ASP A 88 -6.47 -2.57 -20.27
CA ASP A 88 -6.97 -3.85 -20.80
C ASP A 88 -6.51 -5.02 -19.94
N ALA A 89 -5.24 -5.01 -19.52
CA ALA A 89 -4.71 -6.01 -18.60
C ALA A 89 -5.37 -5.93 -17.21
N LEU A 90 -5.63 -4.72 -16.70
CA LEU A 90 -6.34 -4.54 -15.43
C LEU A 90 -7.77 -5.09 -15.52
N ALA A 91 -8.51 -4.76 -16.58
CA ALA A 91 -9.87 -5.27 -16.79
C ALA A 91 -9.90 -6.80 -16.91
N ALA A 92 -8.96 -7.39 -17.66
CA ALA A 92 -8.83 -8.84 -17.77
C ALA A 92 -8.50 -9.51 -16.42
N ALA A 93 -7.66 -8.88 -15.59
CA ALA A 93 -7.33 -9.38 -14.25
C ALA A 93 -8.59 -9.47 -13.38
N GLN A 94 -9.46 -8.47 -13.45
CA GLN A 94 -10.70 -8.47 -12.68
C GLN A 94 -11.66 -9.56 -13.13
N GLN A 95 -11.80 -9.76 -14.44
CA GLN A 95 -12.64 -10.81 -15.04
C GLN A 95 -12.16 -12.22 -14.63
N GLN A 96 -10.85 -12.42 -14.50
CA GLN A 96 -10.26 -13.68 -14.03
C GLN A 96 -10.25 -13.84 -12.51
N GLY A 97 -10.84 -12.89 -11.76
CA GLY A 97 -10.94 -12.99 -10.30
C GLY A 97 -9.63 -12.70 -9.56
N VAL A 98 -8.64 -12.10 -10.21
CA VAL A 98 -7.38 -11.68 -9.56
C VAL A 98 -7.69 -10.58 -8.55
N SER A 99 -7.43 -10.86 -7.27
CA SER A 99 -7.60 -9.92 -6.16
C SER A 99 -6.24 -9.58 -5.58
N VAL A 100 -5.93 -8.28 -5.52
CA VAL A 100 -4.63 -7.75 -5.11
C VAL A 100 -4.82 -6.52 -4.22
N GLU A 101 -3.83 -6.21 -3.38
CA GLU A 101 -3.82 -4.98 -2.59
C GLU A 101 -3.48 -3.76 -3.47
N ALA A 102 -2.53 -3.91 -4.39
CA ALA A 102 -2.02 -2.83 -5.23
C ALA A 102 -1.85 -3.25 -6.68
N VAL A 103 -1.90 -2.26 -7.57
CA VAL A 103 -1.57 -2.38 -9.00
C VAL A 103 -0.32 -1.56 -9.27
N VAL A 104 0.70 -2.16 -9.87
CA VAL A 104 2.00 -1.54 -10.16
C VAL A 104 2.12 -1.39 -11.67
N ILE A 105 2.08 -0.16 -12.17
CA ILE A 105 2.20 0.14 -13.60
C ILE A 105 3.65 0.49 -13.89
N THR A 106 4.35 -0.41 -14.58
CA THR A 106 5.81 -0.32 -14.73
C THR A 106 6.26 0.52 -15.92
N ARG A 107 5.39 0.74 -16.92
CA ARG A 107 5.65 1.72 -17.98
C ARG A 107 5.57 3.13 -17.37
N PRO A 108 6.61 3.97 -17.54
CA PRO A 108 6.56 5.35 -17.07
C PRO A 108 5.40 6.13 -17.69
N VAL A 109 4.67 6.88 -16.87
CA VAL A 109 3.66 7.82 -17.37
C VAL A 109 4.33 9.01 -18.06
N ALA A 110 3.67 9.54 -19.10
CA ALA A 110 4.13 10.73 -19.80
C ALA A 110 3.33 11.99 -19.40
N THR A 111 2.11 11.81 -18.91
CA THR A 111 1.17 12.92 -18.67
C THR A 111 0.43 12.81 -17.34
N ALA A 112 -0.02 13.95 -16.82
CA ALA A 112 -0.90 14.01 -15.64
C ALA A 112 -2.23 13.28 -15.87
N ALA A 113 -2.72 13.27 -17.12
CA ALA A 113 -3.96 12.59 -17.50
C ALA A 113 -3.88 11.07 -17.24
N GLU A 114 -2.74 10.43 -17.52
CA GLU A 114 -2.56 8.99 -17.25
C GLU A 114 -2.65 8.67 -15.75
N LEU A 115 -2.13 9.53 -14.89
CA LEU A 115 -2.26 9.38 -13.43
C LEU A 115 -3.72 9.51 -12.99
N GLN A 116 -4.46 10.44 -13.61
CA GLN A 116 -5.90 10.61 -13.40
C GLN A 116 -6.71 9.39 -13.86
N GLU A 117 -6.34 8.79 -15.00
CA GLU A 117 -6.92 7.53 -15.47
C GLU A 117 -6.64 6.37 -14.52
N MET A 118 -5.43 6.29 -13.94
CA MET A 118 -5.09 5.28 -12.93
C MET A 118 -5.95 5.43 -11.67
N HIS A 119 -6.15 6.67 -11.21
CA HIS A 119 -7.08 6.94 -10.11
C HIS A 119 -8.51 6.54 -10.46
N ALA A 120 -9.01 6.96 -11.62
CA ALA A 120 -10.35 6.65 -12.09
C ALA A 120 -10.58 5.13 -12.19
N ALA A 121 -9.59 4.38 -12.68
CA ALA A 121 -9.66 2.92 -12.74
C ALA A 121 -9.74 2.31 -11.33
N ALA A 122 -8.94 2.76 -10.38
CA ALA A 122 -9.01 2.29 -8.99
C ALA A 122 -10.38 2.58 -8.34
N VAL A 123 -10.97 3.74 -8.64
CA VAL A 123 -12.32 4.10 -8.21
C VAL A 123 -13.38 3.21 -8.90
N GLU A 124 -13.24 2.93 -10.19
CA GLU A 124 -14.14 2.04 -10.93
C GLU A 124 -14.14 0.63 -10.32
N LEU A 125 -12.97 0.09 -9.94
CA LEU A 125 -12.88 -1.21 -9.28
C LEU A 125 -13.62 -1.24 -7.94
N SER A 126 -13.55 -0.14 -7.18
CA SER A 126 -14.30 0.02 -5.94
C SER A 126 -15.80 0.09 -6.21
N ASN A 127 -16.24 0.88 -7.19
CA ASN A 127 -17.65 1.07 -7.51
C ASN A 127 -18.29 -0.20 -8.10
N ARG A 128 -17.58 -0.90 -8.99
CA ARG A 128 -18.11 -2.05 -9.72
C ARG A 128 -18.03 -3.35 -8.93
N TYR A 129 -16.94 -3.57 -8.20
CA TYR A 129 -16.67 -4.85 -7.53
C TYR A 129 -16.57 -4.74 -6.00
N GLY A 130 -16.56 -3.53 -5.44
CA GLY A 130 -16.20 -3.31 -4.04
C GLY A 130 -14.72 -3.64 -3.75
N ARG A 131 -13.87 -3.69 -4.79
CA ARG A 131 -12.45 -4.02 -4.68
C ARG A 131 -11.65 -2.74 -4.48
N ARG A 132 -10.95 -2.67 -3.36
CA ARG A 132 -10.15 -1.51 -2.95
C ARG A 132 -8.68 -1.78 -3.26
N VAL A 133 -8.14 -1.00 -4.20
CA VAL A 133 -6.73 -1.01 -4.59
C VAL A 133 -6.16 0.41 -4.58
N PHE A 134 -4.84 0.51 -4.40
CA PHE A 134 -4.06 1.68 -4.78
C PHE A 134 -3.15 1.33 -5.98
N VAL A 135 -2.71 2.35 -6.70
CA VAL A 135 -1.88 2.23 -7.90
C VAL A 135 -0.52 2.85 -7.62
N MET A 136 0.54 2.13 -7.98
CA MET A 136 1.91 2.61 -7.98
C MET A 136 2.32 2.88 -9.43
N ALA A 137 2.59 4.13 -9.77
CA ALA A 137 2.93 4.57 -11.11
C ALA A 137 4.44 4.81 -11.25
N ALA A 138 5.06 4.23 -12.27
CA ALA A 138 6.40 4.64 -12.69
C ALA A 138 6.32 6.04 -13.30
N VAL A 139 7.29 6.89 -12.94
CA VAL A 139 7.57 8.16 -13.62
C VAL A 139 8.97 8.08 -14.19
N ALA A 140 9.19 8.70 -15.35
CA ALA A 140 10.49 8.68 -16.01
C ALA A 140 11.60 9.17 -15.05
N GLY A 141 12.73 8.47 -15.08
CA GLY A 141 13.96 8.96 -14.48
C GLY A 141 14.58 10.07 -15.34
N LEU A 142 15.83 10.39 -15.06
CA LEU A 142 16.60 11.34 -15.85
C LEU A 142 16.78 10.81 -17.28
N VAL A 143 16.55 11.66 -18.29
CA VAL A 143 16.84 11.32 -19.70
C VAL A 143 18.26 11.76 -20.10
N GLU A 144 18.82 11.12 -21.12
CA GLU A 144 20.16 11.45 -21.62
C GLU A 144 20.26 12.94 -22.01
N GLY A 145 21.32 13.62 -21.56
CA GLY A 145 21.54 15.05 -21.84
C GLY A 145 20.70 16.02 -21.01
N GLN A 146 20.03 15.56 -19.94
CA GLN A 146 19.27 16.40 -19.02
C GLN A 146 20.07 16.73 -17.74
N ASP A 147 19.90 17.94 -17.19
CA ASP A 147 20.36 18.31 -15.85
C ASP A 147 19.27 18.15 -14.77
N TRP A 148 19.68 18.12 -13.49
CA TRP A 148 18.74 17.96 -12.38
C TRP A 148 17.72 19.09 -12.27
N ALA A 149 18.09 20.33 -12.62
CA ALA A 149 17.19 21.48 -12.56
C ALA A 149 16.04 21.34 -13.57
N THR A 150 16.36 20.94 -14.80
CA THR A 150 15.39 20.66 -15.86
C THR A 150 14.50 19.48 -15.48
N TYR A 151 15.09 18.42 -14.93
CA TYR A 151 14.33 17.26 -14.45
C TYR A 151 13.32 17.64 -13.37
N LEU A 152 13.74 18.39 -12.35
CA LEU A 152 12.87 18.84 -11.27
C LEU A 152 11.71 19.71 -11.77
N SER A 153 11.97 20.59 -12.73
CA SER A 153 10.92 21.42 -13.34
C SER A 153 9.86 20.57 -14.03
N GLN A 154 10.28 19.57 -14.82
CA GLN A 154 9.37 18.67 -15.52
C GLN A 154 8.60 17.76 -14.55
N ALA A 155 9.28 17.20 -13.55
CA ALA A 155 8.66 16.37 -12.53
C ALA A 155 7.58 17.15 -11.77
N ARG A 156 7.88 18.37 -11.30
CA ARG A 156 6.88 19.21 -10.63
C ARG A 156 5.67 19.50 -11.53
N ALA A 157 5.89 19.80 -12.81
CA ALA A 157 4.81 20.07 -13.75
C ALA A 157 3.89 18.85 -13.97
N LEU A 158 4.43 17.62 -13.92
CA LEU A 158 3.66 16.39 -14.15
C LEU A 158 2.58 16.15 -13.08
N VAL A 159 2.86 16.55 -11.82
CA VAL A 159 1.97 16.31 -10.68
C VAL A 159 1.40 17.61 -10.09
N ALA A 160 1.64 18.76 -10.72
CA ALA A 160 1.11 20.04 -10.28
C ALA A 160 -0.43 20.01 -10.26
N ASP A 161 -1.02 20.50 -9.16
CA ASP A 161 -2.47 20.60 -8.95
C ASP A 161 -3.27 19.30 -9.19
N LEU A 162 -2.58 18.16 -9.14
CA LEU A 162 -3.17 16.86 -9.40
C LEU A 162 -3.76 16.27 -8.11
N ALA A 163 -5.03 15.86 -8.16
CA ALA A 163 -5.68 15.07 -7.13
C ALA A 163 -6.03 13.67 -7.69
N ALA A 164 -5.22 12.68 -7.32
CA ALA A 164 -5.37 11.26 -7.60
C ALA A 164 -5.19 10.43 -6.31
N PRO A 165 -6.14 10.48 -5.34
CA PRO A 165 -6.00 9.88 -3.99
C PRO A 165 -5.67 8.37 -3.91
N ARG A 166 -5.70 7.67 -5.03
CA ARG A 166 -5.42 6.22 -5.11
C ARG A 166 -4.11 5.94 -5.82
N VAL A 167 -3.32 6.96 -6.14
CA VAL A 167 -2.08 6.85 -6.92
C VAL A 167 -0.91 7.38 -6.11
N LEU A 168 0.19 6.63 -6.10
CA LEU A 168 1.51 7.11 -5.67
C LEU A 168 2.50 7.00 -6.83
N CYS A 169 3.41 7.96 -6.92
CA CYS A 169 4.34 8.09 -8.04
C CYS A 169 5.77 7.82 -7.60
N VAL A 170 6.49 7.05 -8.41
CA VAL A 170 7.90 6.70 -8.16
C VAL A 170 8.76 7.06 -9.38
N PRO A 171 9.64 8.07 -9.29
CA PRO A 171 10.57 8.39 -10.36
C PRO A 171 11.63 7.30 -10.49
N GLN A 172 11.85 6.79 -11.71
CA GLN A 172 12.80 5.71 -12.00
C GLN A 172 14.24 6.24 -12.10
N LEU A 173 14.70 6.97 -11.09
CA LEU A 173 16.02 7.63 -11.05
C LEU A 173 17.19 6.64 -11.25
N HIS A 174 17.04 5.42 -10.74
CA HIS A 174 17.99 4.31 -10.84
C HIS A 174 17.47 3.20 -11.78
N GLY A 175 16.39 3.47 -12.52
CA GLY A 175 15.76 2.55 -13.47
C GLY A 175 14.81 1.52 -12.87
N ASN A 176 14.85 1.24 -11.56
CA ASN A 176 14.05 0.20 -10.89
C ASN A 176 13.41 0.61 -9.54
N ASN A 177 13.36 1.92 -9.26
CA ASN A 177 12.86 2.48 -8.01
C ASN A 177 11.45 2.01 -7.65
N LEU A 178 10.56 1.85 -8.65
CA LEU A 178 9.18 1.42 -8.41
C LEU A 178 9.13 0.02 -7.81
N GLY A 179 9.94 -0.88 -8.33
CA GLY A 179 10.10 -2.25 -7.87
C GLY A 179 10.67 -2.30 -6.46
N VAL A 180 11.70 -1.50 -6.17
CA VAL A 180 12.27 -1.39 -4.81
C VAL A 180 11.20 -1.01 -3.79
N LEU A 181 10.43 0.05 -4.04
CA LEU A 181 9.33 0.44 -3.14
C LEU A 181 8.24 -0.63 -3.08
N ALA A 182 7.85 -1.21 -4.21
CA ALA A 182 6.81 -2.24 -4.26
C ALA A 182 7.20 -3.47 -3.44
N GLY A 183 8.45 -3.92 -3.54
CA GLY A 183 9.00 -4.99 -2.70
C GLY A 183 8.97 -4.63 -1.23
N ARG A 184 9.46 -3.44 -0.89
CA ARG A 184 9.49 -2.94 0.50
C ARG A 184 8.10 -2.83 1.12
N LEU A 185 7.07 -2.46 0.36
CA LEU A 185 5.67 -2.45 0.83
C LEU A 185 5.05 -3.86 0.90
N ALA A 186 5.56 -4.79 0.11
CA ALA A 186 5.11 -6.18 0.03
C ALA A 186 5.86 -7.13 0.99
N THR A 187 6.87 -6.66 1.72
CA THR A 187 7.56 -7.50 2.71
C THR A 187 6.66 -7.84 3.89
N ASP A 188 6.72 -9.10 4.32
CA ASP A 188 6.03 -9.59 5.52
C ASP A 188 6.80 -9.31 6.81
N GLU A 189 8.03 -8.80 6.70
CA GLU A 189 8.86 -8.34 7.82
C GLU A 189 8.36 -7.03 8.43
N ALA A 190 7.59 -6.25 7.67
CA ALA A 190 6.98 -4.99 8.09
C ALA A 190 5.45 -5.10 8.07
N SER A 191 4.78 -4.42 8.99
CA SER A 191 3.33 -4.26 9.00
C SER A 191 2.85 -3.44 7.80
N ILE A 192 1.61 -3.64 7.34
CA ILE A 192 1.03 -2.73 6.32
C ILE A 192 0.83 -1.30 6.86
N ALA A 193 0.85 -1.14 8.18
CA ALA A 193 0.76 0.13 8.89
C ALA A 193 2.12 0.81 9.07
N ASP A 194 3.22 0.13 8.76
CA ASP A 194 4.55 0.73 8.83
C ASP A 194 4.78 1.59 7.58
N SER A 195 5.26 2.81 7.77
CA SER A 195 5.74 3.64 6.67
C SER A 195 6.95 2.98 6.00
N PRO A 196 7.10 3.07 4.66
CA PRO A 196 8.31 2.64 3.99
C PRO A 196 9.56 3.40 4.50
N MET A 197 9.41 4.54 5.19
CA MET A 197 10.51 5.26 5.84
C MET A 197 11.20 4.51 6.97
N ARG A 198 10.61 3.42 7.49
CA ARG A 198 11.10 2.73 8.69
C ARG A 198 12.54 2.21 8.51
N VAL A 199 13.53 3.00 8.92
CA VAL A 199 14.97 2.67 8.85
C VAL A 199 15.30 1.33 9.51
N PRO A 200 14.69 0.93 10.66
CA PRO A 200 14.93 -0.38 11.25
C PRO A 200 14.51 -1.60 10.41
N THR A 201 13.80 -1.45 9.29
CA THR A 201 13.60 -2.59 8.35
C THR A 201 14.83 -2.82 7.46
N GLY A 202 15.89 -2.03 7.62
CA GLY A 202 17.12 -2.16 6.85
C GLY A 202 17.14 -1.36 5.54
N ALA A 203 18.34 -1.30 4.96
CA ALA A 203 18.59 -0.65 3.68
C ALA A 203 17.91 -1.41 2.53
N VAL A 204 17.53 -0.69 1.48
CA VAL A 204 16.97 -1.29 0.26
C VAL A 204 18.05 -2.02 -0.53
N LEU A 205 17.61 -3.07 -1.22
CA LEU A 205 18.47 -3.94 -2.02
C LEU A 205 18.32 -3.64 -3.51
N ALA A 206 19.41 -3.84 -4.24
CA ALA A 206 19.44 -3.80 -5.71
C ALA A 206 18.92 -2.50 -6.35
N LEU A 207 19.00 -1.35 -5.67
CA LEU A 207 18.59 -0.07 -6.24
C LEU A 207 19.50 0.36 -7.41
N GLY A 208 20.78 0.01 -7.37
CA GLY A 208 21.77 0.38 -8.40
C GLY A 208 22.67 1.53 -7.96
N GLU A 209 23.51 1.99 -8.88
CA GLU A 209 24.44 3.11 -8.65
C GLU A 209 23.71 4.45 -8.64
N THR A 210 24.25 5.42 -7.91
CA THR A 210 23.74 6.78 -7.89
C THR A 210 23.81 7.39 -9.29
N PRO A 211 22.69 7.80 -9.90
CA PRO A 211 22.69 8.40 -11.23
C PRO A 211 23.40 9.75 -11.21
N LYS A 212 23.94 10.12 -12.38
CA LYS A 212 24.58 11.42 -12.62
C LYS A 212 23.88 12.11 -13.77
N ASP A 213 23.88 13.44 -13.73
CA ASP A 213 23.33 14.23 -14.82
C ASP A 213 24.30 14.43 -15.99
N LYS A 214 23.87 15.20 -17.00
CA LYS A 214 24.68 15.52 -18.19
C LYS A 214 26.05 16.15 -17.85
N ASP A 215 26.17 16.84 -16.71
CA ASP A 215 27.38 17.52 -16.27
C ASP A 215 28.19 16.65 -15.29
N GLY A 216 27.76 15.40 -15.05
CA GLY A 216 28.41 14.46 -14.15
C GLY A 216 28.07 14.68 -12.67
N VAL A 217 27.09 15.54 -12.36
CA VAL A 217 26.68 15.84 -10.99
C VAL A 217 25.85 14.67 -10.44
N PRO A 218 26.27 14.02 -9.35
CA PRO A 218 25.52 12.92 -8.77
C PRO A 218 24.20 13.40 -8.15
N LEU A 219 23.19 12.54 -8.17
CA LEU A 219 21.93 12.78 -7.45
C LEU A 219 22.21 13.00 -5.96
N ASP A 220 21.70 14.10 -5.43
CA ASP A 220 21.87 14.51 -4.04
C ASP A 220 20.54 14.49 -3.24
N MET A 221 20.66 14.60 -1.91
CA MET A 221 19.50 14.64 -1.03
C MET A 221 18.67 15.92 -1.19
N ALA A 222 19.25 17.02 -1.69
CA ALA A 222 18.50 18.26 -1.94
C ALA A 222 17.53 18.07 -3.12
N THR A 223 17.97 17.45 -4.22
CA THR A 223 17.12 17.09 -5.36
C THR A 223 16.01 16.13 -4.93
N LEU A 224 16.33 15.12 -4.12
CA LEU A 224 15.35 14.17 -3.59
C LEU A 224 14.32 14.85 -2.68
N ALA A 225 14.74 15.77 -1.81
CA ALA A 225 13.83 16.54 -0.97
C ALA A 225 12.85 17.41 -1.79
N GLU A 226 13.30 17.97 -2.91
CA GLU A 226 12.42 18.72 -3.81
C GLU A 226 11.42 17.84 -4.56
N LEU A 227 11.78 16.60 -4.88
CA LEU A 227 10.85 15.60 -5.43
C LEU A 227 9.83 15.15 -4.38
N ASP A 228 10.26 14.91 -3.14
CA ASP A 228 9.37 14.57 -2.02
C ASP A 228 8.35 15.67 -1.73
N LYS A 229 8.78 16.95 -1.72
CA LYS A 229 7.87 18.11 -1.64
C LYS A 229 6.85 18.16 -2.78
N ALA A 230 7.23 17.67 -3.97
CA ALA A 230 6.32 17.53 -5.10
C ALA A 230 5.42 16.28 -5.03
N ARG A 231 5.44 15.54 -3.92
CA ARG A 231 4.66 14.33 -3.63
C ARG A 231 5.14 13.06 -4.35
N TYR A 232 6.42 13.01 -4.72
CA TYR A 232 7.04 11.77 -5.20
C TYR A 232 7.54 10.90 -4.05
N SER A 233 7.52 9.58 -4.23
CA SER A 233 8.15 8.64 -3.30
C SER A 233 9.58 8.34 -3.77
N VAL A 234 10.58 8.69 -2.97
CA VAL A 234 12.00 8.66 -3.38
C VAL A 234 12.89 7.92 -2.38
N PRO A 235 14.10 7.46 -2.77
CA PRO A 235 15.09 6.93 -1.83
C PRO A 235 15.56 7.98 -0.83
N GLN A 236 16.15 7.54 0.29
CA GLN A 236 16.71 8.42 1.31
C GLN A 236 18.04 7.89 1.83
N THR A 237 19.02 8.77 2.03
CA THR A 237 20.29 8.47 2.72
C THR A 237 20.48 9.42 3.89
N TYR A 238 21.36 9.05 4.81
CA TYR A 238 21.77 9.91 5.92
C TYR A 238 23.29 10.01 5.93
N PRO A 239 23.86 11.21 6.13
CA PRO A 239 25.29 11.34 6.41
C PRO A 239 25.70 10.43 7.57
N ASP A 240 26.87 9.80 7.45
CA ASP A 240 27.46 8.95 8.49
C ASP A 240 26.65 7.71 8.90
N TYR A 241 25.57 7.38 8.18
CA TYR A 241 24.80 6.15 8.38
C TYR A 241 24.75 5.32 7.07
N PRO A 242 25.55 4.25 6.96
CA PRO A 242 25.68 3.49 5.73
C PRO A 242 24.38 2.87 5.24
N GLY A 243 24.13 2.98 3.93
CA GLY A 243 23.01 2.35 3.24
C GLY A 243 22.07 3.35 2.57
N VAL A 244 21.23 2.83 1.69
CA VAL A 244 20.12 3.57 1.09
C VAL A 244 18.84 3.05 1.70
N PHE A 245 17.99 3.95 2.18
CA PHE A 245 16.67 3.67 2.72
C PHE A 245 15.63 4.25 1.78
N TRP A 246 14.39 4.36 2.24
CA TRP A 246 13.32 4.95 1.48
C TRP A 246 12.74 6.16 2.21
N GLY A 247 12.27 7.14 1.46
CA GLY A 247 11.35 8.17 1.93
C GLY A 247 9.95 7.60 2.11
N ASP A 248 8.94 8.46 2.06
CA ASP A 248 7.56 8.04 2.34
C ASP A 248 6.88 7.46 1.10
N GLY A 249 5.71 6.84 1.32
CA GLY A 249 4.80 6.46 0.26
C GLY A 249 3.79 7.58 -0.02
N ASN A 250 4.26 8.68 -0.60
CA ASN A 250 3.43 9.86 -0.88
C ASN A 250 2.32 9.55 -1.89
N MET A 251 1.07 9.74 -1.48
CA MET A 251 -0.11 9.64 -2.33
C MET A 251 -0.41 10.99 -2.98
N LEU A 252 -0.97 10.99 -4.18
CA LEU A 252 -1.40 12.20 -4.89
C LEU A 252 -2.76 12.71 -4.39
N ASP A 253 -3.01 12.66 -3.08
CA ASP A 253 -4.24 13.21 -2.52
C ASP A 253 -4.15 14.74 -2.36
N ALA A 254 -5.29 15.37 -2.07
CA ALA A 254 -5.38 16.79 -1.78
C ALA A 254 -4.65 17.13 -0.46
N PRO A 255 -4.03 18.32 -0.37
CA PRO A 255 -3.39 18.78 0.87
C PRO A 255 -4.33 18.67 2.08
N GLY A 256 -3.82 18.12 3.17
CA GLY A 256 -4.60 17.92 4.40
C GLY A 256 -5.45 16.63 4.46
N SER A 257 -5.45 15.79 3.42
CA SER A 257 -6.11 14.48 3.48
C SER A 257 -5.48 13.53 4.51
N ASP A 258 -6.31 12.69 5.14
CA ASP A 258 -5.88 11.56 5.97
C ASP A 258 -5.07 10.51 5.20
N PHE A 259 -5.21 10.48 3.86
CA PHE A 259 -4.61 9.49 2.96
C PHE A 259 -3.46 10.05 2.14
N ASN A 260 -2.79 11.11 2.61
CA ASN A 260 -1.57 11.64 1.97
C ASN A 260 -0.41 10.64 1.93
N VAL A 261 -0.46 9.57 2.74
CA VAL A 261 0.56 8.52 2.83
C VAL A 261 -0.06 7.13 2.71
N VAL A 262 0.67 6.22 2.08
CA VAL A 262 0.17 4.91 1.68
C VAL A 262 -0.21 4.02 2.87
N GLU A 263 0.52 4.06 3.98
CA GLU A 263 0.27 3.21 5.15
C GLU A 263 -1.13 3.45 5.76
N ASN A 264 -1.60 4.70 5.78
CA ASN A 264 -2.93 5.03 6.26
C ASN A 264 -4.02 4.46 5.34
N LEU A 265 -3.81 4.59 4.03
CA LEU A 265 -4.74 4.06 3.02
C LEU A 265 -4.86 2.54 3.11
N ARG A 266 -3.72 1.85 3.27
CA ARG A 266 -3.65 0.38 3.37
C ARG A 266 -4.44 -0.15 4.56
N VAL A 267 -4.27 0.47 5.73
CA VAL A 267 -4.98 0.10 6.96
C VAL A 267 -6.49 0.29 6.81
N ALA A 268 -6.93 1.43 6.27
CA ALA A 268 -8.34 1.69 6.05
C ALA A 268 -8.97 0.71 5.04
N ASP A 269 -8.27 0.43 3.94
CA ASP A 269 -8.74 -0.51 2.93
C ASP A 269 -8.83 -1.95 3.46
N LYS A 270 -7.86 -2.39 4.28
CA LYS A 270 -7.93 -3.70 4.95
C LYS A 270 -9.14 -3.80 5.88
N ALA A 271 -9.37 -2.79 6.72
CA ALA A 271 -10.53 -2.75 7.60
C ALA A 271 -11.84 -2.83 6.80
N ALA A 272 -11.97 -2.03 5.74
CA ALA A 272 -13.13 -2.02 4.87
C ALA A 272 -13.38 -3.38 4.19
N ARG A 273 -12.33 -4.05 3.69
CA ARG A 273 -12.44 -5.39 3.08
C ARG A 273 -12.99 -6.42 4.07
N ARG A 274 -12.48 -6.43 5.30
CA ARG A 274 -12.91 -7.39 6.33
C ARG A 274 -14.33 -7.11 6.82
N VAL A 275 -14.68 -5.85 7.03
CA VAL A 275 -16.05 -5.44 7.43
C VAL A 275 -17.06 -5.78 6.34
N ARG A 276 -16.74 -5.55 5.06
CA ARG A 276 -17.65 -5.81 3.94
C ARG A 276 -18.17 -7.25 3.91
N ILE A 277 -17.30 -8.23 4.18
CA ILE A 277 -17.69 -9.65 4.20
C ILE A 277 -18.70 -9.93 5.31
N LEU A 278 -18.52 -9.32 6.48
CA LEU A 278 -19.46 -9.44 7.59
C LEU A 278 -20.81 -8.79 7.28
N LEU A 279 -20.81 -7.66 6.58
CA LEU A 279 -22.05 -7.02 6.13
C LEU A 279 -22.79 -7.88 5.09
N ILE A 280 -22.09 -8.50 4.15
CA ILE A 280 -22.70 -9.42 3.16
C ILE A 280 -23.42 -10.58 3.86
N GLN A 281 -22.81 -11.18 4.89
CA GLN A 281 -23.41 -12.28 5.67
C GLN A 281 -24.68 -11.88 6.45
N ARG A 282 -24.98 -10.58 6.55
CA ARG A 282 -26.09 -10.03 7.36
C ARG A 282 -27.26 -9.53 6.51
N VAL A 283 -27.14 -9.56 5.18
CA VAL A 283 -28.22 -9.15 4.28
C VAL A 283 -29.46 -10.00 4.56
N ALA A 284 -30.59 -9.35 4.83
CA ALA A 284 -31.87 -9.97 5.16
C ALA A 284 -31.86 -10.94 6.38
N ASP A 285 -30.86 -10.86 7.26
CA ASP A 285 -30.81 -11.66 8.48
C ASP A 285 -31.61 -10.97 9.61
N ARG A 286 -32.76 -11.54 9.99
CA ARG A 286 -33.61 -11.01 11.07
C ARG A 286 -32.93 -10.93 12.44
N ARG A 287 -31.79 -11.62 12.63
CA ARG A 287 -30.96 -11.48 13.83
C ARG A 287 -30.33 -10.09 13.94
N VAL A 288 -30.25 -9.35 12.82
CA VAL A 288 -29.93 -7.92 12.77
C VAL A 288 -31.23 -7.14 12.73
N ASN A 289 -31.63 -6.56 13.86
CA ASN A 289 -32.84 -5.77 14.05
C ASN A 289 -32.55 -4.58 14.99
N ASN A 290 -33.56 -3.77 15.26
CA ASN A 290 -33.44 -2.54 16.05
C ASN A 290 -33.56 -2.74 17.56
N THR A 291 -33.56 -3.98 18.06
CA THR A 291 -33.49 -4.23 19.51
C THR A 291 -32.07 -3.95 20.03
N PRO A 292 -31.91 -3.45 21.28
CA PRO A 292 -30.59 -3.17 21.84
C PRO A 292 -29.63 -4.36 21.81
N ALA A 293 -30.12 -5.56 22.12
CA ALA A 293 -29.30 -6.78 22.11
C ALA A 293 -28.79 -7.12 20.70
N SER A 294 -29.62 -6.98 19.67
CA SER A 294 -29.24 -7.22 18.28
C SER A 294 -28.22 -6.18 17.77
N MET A 295 -28.45 -4.91 18.08
CA MET A 295 -27.53 -3.83 17.71
C MET A 295 -26.15 -4.03 18.36
N ALA A 296 -26.12 -4.34 19.66
CA ALA A 296 -24.88 -4.62 20.38
C ALA A 296 -24.13 -5.85 19.83
N ALA A 297 -24.86 -6.94 19.56
CA ALA A 297 -24.27 -8.15 18.94
C ALA A 297 -23.72 -7.87 17.54
N THR A 298 -24.44 -7.08 16.74
CA THR A 298 -24.01 -6.70 15.38
C THR A 298 -22.78 -5.80 15.42
N ALA A 299 -22.77 -4.78 16.28
CA ALA A 299 -21.62 -3.89 16.47
C ALA A 299 -20.38 -4.66 16.94
N SER A 300 -20.53 -5.54 17.93
CA SER A 300 -19.43 -6.39 18.42
C SER A 300 -18.87 -7.30 17.32
N ALA A 301 -19.74 -7.84 16.47
CA ALA A 301 -19.30 -8.67 15.36
C ALA A 301 -18.57 -7.87 14.28
N LEU A 302 -19.02 -6.67 13.92
CA LEU A 302 -18.31 -5.77 12.99
C LEU A 302 -16.99 -5.25 13.58
N MET A 303 -16.88 -5.17 14.90
CA MET A 303 -15.66 -4.78 15.61
C MET A 303 -14.61 -5.91 15.66
N ARG A 304 -15.00 -7.17 15.48
CA ARG A 304 -14.09 -8.34 15.49
C ARG A 304 -12.85 -8.15 14.60
N PRO A 305 -12.95 -7.81 13.30
CA PRO A 305 -11.79 -7.61 12.46
C PRO A 305 -10.87 -6.48 12.94
N LEU A 306 -11.42 -5.42 13.56
CA LEU A 306 -10.61 -4.35 14.13
C LEU A 306 -9.81 -4.83 15.35
N ARG A 307 -10.42 -5.64 16.21
CA ARG A 307 -9.71 -6.27 17.35
C ARG A 307 -8.60 -7.22 16.89
N GLU A 308 -8.76 -7.86 15.74
CA GLU A 308 -7.70 -8.68 15.15
C GLU A 308 -6.54 -7.83 14.62
N MET A 309 -6.85 -6.71 13.96
CA MET A 309 -5.85 -5.75 13.47
C MET A 309 -5.11 -5.05 14.60
N SER A 310 -5.74 -4.89 15.77
CA SER A 310 -5.14 -4.21 16.92
C SER A 310 -4.27 -5.09 17.82
N ARG A 311 -4.05 -6.36 17.46
CA ARG A 311 -3.26 -7.27 18.29
C ARG A 311 -1.80 -6.84 18.28
N SER A 312 -1.32 -6.34 19.41
CA SER A 312 0.09 -6.12 19.69
C SER A 312 0.73 -7.38 20.27
N THR A 313 2.05 -7.49 20.17
CA THR A 313 2.85 -8.54 20.84
C THR A 313 4.01 -7.89 21.58
N THR A 314 4.32 -8.37 22.77
CA THR A 314 5.49 -7.92 23.52
C THR A 314 6.52 -9.03 23.54
N PHE A 315 7.75 -8.72 23.12
CA PHE A 315 8.88 -9.65 23.15
C PHE A 315 10.11 -8.93 23.68
N ALA A 316 10.80 -9.54 24.65
CA ALA A 316 11.97 -8.94 25.32
C ALA A 316 11.74 -7.51 25.84
N GLY A 317 10.54 -7.22 26.35
CA GLY A 317 10.16 -5.88 26.84
C GLY A 317 9.86 -4.85 25.74
N LEU A 318 10.05 -5.20 24.47
CA LEU A 318 9.69 -4.35 23.33
C LEU A 318 8.26 -4.67 22.87
N VAL A 319 7.44 -3.63 22.74
CA VAL A 319 6.08 -3.74 22.21
C VAL A 319 6.11 -3.59 20.70
N PHE A 320 5.63 -4.63 20.01
CA PHE A 320 5.31 -4.61 18.59
C PHE A 320 3.83 -4.25 18.46
N PRO A 321 3.50 -3.02 18.04
CA PRO A 321 2.12 -2.58 17.96
C PRO A 321 1.34 -3.35 16.89
N GLY A 322 0.02 -3.42 17.06
CA GLY A 322 -0.87 -3.86 15.99
C GLY A 322 -0.92 -2.84 14.84
N GLU A 323 -1.64 -3.16 13.78
CA GLU A 323 -1.85 -2.26 12.63
C GLU A 323 -2.64 -1.00 13.03
N ILE A 324 -3.49 -1.12 14.06
CA ILE A 324 -4.32 -0.05 14.60
C ILE A 324 -4.34 -0.13 16.12
N GLN A 325 -4.70 0.97 16.79
CA GLN A 325 -5.02 0.98 18.20
C GLN A 325 -6.25 0.10 18.48
N PRO A 326 -6.36 -0.51 19.67
CA PRO A 326 -7.55 -1.24 20.07
C PRO A 326 -8.83 -0.41 19.87
N PRO A 327 -9.86 -0.96 19.23
CA PRO A 327 -11.13 -0.26 19.11
C PRO A 327 -11.77 -0.10 20.50
N LEU A 328 -12.39 1.05 20.70
CA LEU A 328 -13.10 1.44 21.92
C LEU A 328 -14.61 1.30 21.74
N ASP A 329 -15.34 1.33 22.85
CA ASP A 329 -16.79 1.44 22.82
C ASP A 329 -17.21 2.72 22.07
N GLY A 330 -18.18 2.61 21.18
CA GLY A 330 -18.61 3.70 20.30
C GLY A 330 -17.84 3.84 18.98
N ASP A 331 -16.80 3.02 18.73
CA ASP A 331 -16.13 3.02 17.43
C ASP A 331 -16.92 2.33 16.32
N VAL A 332 -17.91 1.53 16.69
CA VAL A 332 -18.89 0.98 15.76
C VAL A 332 -20.27 1.43 16.23
N VAL A 333 -20.90 2.31 15.46
CA VAL A 333 -22.26 2.82 15.74
C VAL A 333 -23.18 2.40 14.62
N LEU A 334 -24.33 1.81 14.98
CA LEU A 334 -25.36 1.39 14.04
C LEU A 334 -26.57 2.31 14.13
N THR A 335 -27.07 2.75 12.99
CA THR A 335 -28.27 3.59 12.89
C THR A 335 -29.24 2.99 11.90
N TRP A 336 -30.45 2.63 12.34
CA TRP A 336 -31.52 2.23 11.43
C TRP A 336 -32.11 3.48 10.75
N LYS A 337 -32.07 3.50 9.41
CA LYS A 337 -32.67 4.57 8.58
C LYS A 337 -34.12 4.27 8.24
N SER A 338 -34.48 2.99 8.13
CA SER A 338 -35.82 2.52 7.84
C SER A 338 -36.03 1.11 8.39
N ARG A 339 -37.15 0.43 8.07
CA ARG A 339 -37.38 -0.97 8.46
C ARG A 339 -36.38 -1.95 7.81
N THR A 340 -35.75 -1.56 6.71
CA THR A 340 -34.90 -2.46 5.90
C THR A 340 -33.50 -1.90 5.65
N GLU A 341 -33.17 -0.74 6.20
CA GLU A 341 -31.91 -0.05 5.96
C GLU A 341 -31.23 0.30 7.27
N ILE A 342 -29.97 -0.12 7.40
CA ILE A 342 -29.10 0.12 8.53
C ILE A 342 -27.78 0.70 8.04
N GLU A 343 -27.30 1.74 8.70
CA GLU A 343 -26.02 2.38 8.46
C GLU A 343 -25.05 2.05 9.59
N ALA A 344 -23.80 1.73 9.25
CA ALA A 344 -22.74 1.45 10.21
C ALA A 344 -21.61 2.47 10.08
N PHE A 345 -21.36 3.23 11.14
CA PHE A 345 -20.21 4.12 11.26
C PHE A 345 -19.09 3.35 11.97
N ILE A 346 -17.90 3.36 11.38
CA ILE A 346 -16.75 2.62 11.89
C ILE A 346 -15.54 3.55 11.94
N ARG A 347 -14.93 3.67 13.12
CA ARG A 347 -13.69 4.42 13.34
C ARG A 347 -12.49 3.48 13.39
N VAL A 348 -11.44 3.84 12.67
CA VAL A 348 -10.14 3.14 12.65
C VAL A 348 -9.08 4.14 13.10
N ARG A 349 -8.21 3.74 14.03
CA ARG A 349 -7.16 4.61 14.59
C ARG A 349 -5.79 3.98 14.41
N PRO A 350 -4.96 4.43 13.45
CA PRO A 350 -3.56 4.03 13.37
C PRO A 350 -2.75 4.45 14.61
N TYR A 351 -1.58 3.85 14.80
CA TYR A 351 -0.59 4.36 15.76
C TYR A 351 0.18 5.54 15.16
N ASN A 352 0.64 6.46 16.01
CA ASN A 352 1.55 7.51 15.57
C ASN A 352 2.91 6.89 15.20
N CYS A 353 3.46 7.30 14.06
CA CYS A 353 4.78 6.90 13.59
C CYS A 353 5.60 8.17 13.30
N PRO A 354 6.61 8.51 14.11
CA PRO A 354 7.36 9.75 13.94
C PRO A 354 8.22 9.70 12.68
N LYS A 355 8.08 10.72 11.81
CA LYS A 355 8.89 10.92 10.59
C LYS A 355 9.94 12.02 10.78
N THR A 356 9.81 12.82 11.83
CA THR A 356 10.76 13.84 12.26
C THR A 356 11.01 13.67 13.74
N LEU A 357 12.28 13.63 14.14
CA LEU A 357 12.70 13.52 15.53
C LEU A 357 13.65 14.67 15.85
N THR A 358 13.44 15.33 16.99
CA THR A 358 14.28 16.41 17.47
C THR A 358 14.67 16.12 18.92
N ALA A 359 15.96 16.12 19.20
CA ALA A 359 16.50 16.03 20.55
C ALA A 359 17.13 17.39 20.91
N ASN A 360 16.67 17.99 22.01
CA ASN A 360 17.24 19.23 22.54
C ASN A 360 18.07 18.90 23.77
N ILE A 361 19.34 19.28 23.77
CA ILE A 361 20.28 19.01 24.86
C ILE A 361 20.60 20.36 25.53
N ALA A 362 20.26 20.48 26.80
CA ALA A 362 20.66 21.61 27.64
C ALA A 362 21.86 21.21 28.51
N LEU A 363 22.84 22.10 28.62
CA LEU A 363 23.94 21.95 29.55
C LEU A 363 23.51 22.54 30.90
N ASP A 364 23.47 21.72 31.93
CA ASP A 364 23.25 22.15 33.31
C ASP A 364 24.60 22.26 34.03
N LEU A 365 24.93 23.49 34.45
CA LEU A 365 26.15 23.82 35.21
C LEU A 365 25.82 24.32 36.62
N SER A 366 24.58 24.17 37.08
CA SER A 366 24.15 24.67 38.40
C SER A 366 24.69 23.85 39.59
N GLY A 367 25.45 22.79 39.35
CA GLY A 367 26.16 22.01 40.36
C GLY A 367 27.50 22.63 40.75
N GLY A 368 27.47 23.68 41.57
CA GLY A 368 28.66 24.31 42.14
C GLY A 368 28.30 25.42 43.11
N ASP A 369 27.90 25.03 44.33
CA ASP A 369 27.96 25.73 45.63
C ASP A 369 26.74 25.37 46.51
N GLU A 370 26.61 24.08 46.86
CA GLU A 370 25.94 23.69 48.11
C GLU A 370 27.05 23.36 49.11
N GLU A 371 27.34 24.31 50.02
CA GLU A 371 28.19 24.18 51.22
C GLU A 371 27.57 23.25 52.26
#